data_AF-K3X9K2-F1
#
_entry.id   AF-K3X9K2-F1
#
_cell.length_a   1.000
_cell.length_b   1.000
_cell.length_c   1.000
_cell.angle_alpha   90.00
_cell.angle_beta   90.00
_cell.angle_gamma   90.00
#
_symmetry.space_group_name_H-M   'P 1'
#
loop_
_entity.id
_entity.type
_entity.pdbx_description
1 polymer ?
#
loop_
_entity_poly.entity_id
_entity_poly.type
_entity_poly.pdbx_seq_one_letter_code
_entity_poly.pdbx_strand_id
1 'polypeptide(L)'
;MALKKCLKVHKLFVAEVERCARLEKEGEQVLSSLANVSQRLPLLVDSDSVGTNKVGRSTTSSMGVLSHCVATQELLLQKHFLALEKSMTFLGDILKEYVDVVRRMKSFAGEYMDLLDFLEPEDNCVVPNQQLEWMDSVVRMFEHELLRKRSLVADVEYHDALRLKQMHAHWSIKTVHSNVDYSYA
;
A
#
# COMPACT_ATOMS: atom_id res chain seq x y z
N MET A 1 -5.34 16.42 -39.65
CA MET A 1 -4.33 15.50 -39.03
C MET A 1 -4.27 15.62 -37.50
N ALA A 2 -4.52 16.80 -36.92
CA ALA A 2 -4.54 17.06 -35.48
C ALA A 2 -5.64 16.29 -34.73
N LEU A 3 -6.86 16.19 -35.30
CA LEU A 3 -7.97 15.43 -34.69
C LEU A 3 -7.60 13.97 -34.37
N LYS A 4 -6.91 13.29 -35.28
CA LYS A 4 -6.45 11.89 -35.08
C LYS A 4 -5.43 11.78 -33.95
N LYS A 5 -4.61 12.82 -33.74
CA LYS A 5 -3.67 12.90 -32.62
C LYS A 5 -4.41 13.15 -31.30
N CYS A 6 -5.39 14.07 -31.28
CA CYS A 6 -6.25 14.32 -30.12
C CYS A 6 -6.93 13.04 -29.65
N LEU A 7 -7.56 12.30 -30.56
CA LEU A 7 -8.18 11.00 -30.26
C LEU A 7 -7.19 9.97 -29.72
N LYS A 8 -5.94 9.98 -30.20
CA LYS A 8 -4.90 9.08 -29.70
C LYS A 8 -4.51 9.45 -28.27
N VAL A 9 -4.29 10.73 -27.98
CA VAL A 9 -3.95 11.22 -26.63
C VAL A 9 -5.09 10.92 -25.65
N HIS A 10 -6.34 11.16 -26.05
CA HIS A 10 -7.51 10.83 -25.26
C HIS A 10 -7.58 9.32 -24.94
N LYS A 11 -7.27 8.43 -25.90
CA LYS A 11 -7.21 6.99 -25.64
C LYS A 11 -6.13 6.61 -24.64
N LEU A 12 -4.95 7.24 -24.70
CA LEU A 12 -3.88 7.03 -23.72
C LEU A 12 -4.30 7.51 -22.32
N PHE A 13 -4.99 8.64 -22.25
CA PHE A 13 -5.57 9.13 -21.00
C PHE A 13 -6.57 8.13 -20.40
N VAL A 14 -7.49 7.59 -21.19
CA VAL A 14 -8.45 6.57 -20.73
C VAL A 14 -7.73 5.31 -20.24
N ALA A 15 -6.65 4.89 -20.90
CA ALA A 15 -5.85 3.75 -20.45
C ALA A 15 -5.19 3.99 -19.06
N GLU A 16 -4.79 5.22 -18.76
CA GLU A 16 -4.31 5.59 -17.42
C GLU A 16 -5.45 5.63 -16.39
N VAL A 17 -6.66 6.07 -16.75
CA VAL A 17 -7.85 5.96 -15.89
C VAL A 17 -8.13 4.51 -15.51
N GLU A 18 -8.08 3.59 -16.48
CA GLU A 18 -8.24 2.15 -16.21
C GLU A 18 -7.10 1.61 -15.34
N ARG A 19 -5.89 2.16 -15.45
CA ARG A 19 -4.75 1.80 -14.59
C ARG A 19 -4.99 2.24 -13.15
N CYS A 20 -5.54 3.43 -12.92
CA CYS A 20 -5.96 3.86 -11.58
C CYS A 20 -6.94 2.86 -10.94
N ALA A 21 -7.92 2.37 -11.70
CA ALA A 21 -8.90 1.40 -11.20
C ALA A 21 -8.27 0.03 -10.85
N ARG A 22 -7.19 -0.38 -11.53
CA ARG A 22 -6.42 -1.59 -11.16
C ARG A 22 -5.65 -1.38 -9.86
N LEU A 23 -4.95 -0.25 -9.74
CA LEU A 23 -4.21 0.11 -8.52
C LEU A 23 -5.12 0.22 -7.30
N GLU A 24 -6.37 0.67 -7.48
CA GLU A 24 -7.38 0.68 -6.42
C GLU A 24 -7.71 -0.72 -5.92
N LYS A 25 -7.95 -1.67 -6.83
CA LYS A 25 -8.21 -3.08 -6.45
C LYS A 25 -7.02 -3.72 -5.75
N GLU A 26 -5.81 -3.45 -6.21
CA GLU A 26 -4.58 -3.92 -5.55
C GLU A 26 -4.43 -3.32 -4.16
N GLY A 27 -4.70 -2.02 -4.00
CA GLY A 27 -4.71 -1.33 -2.71
C GLY A 27 -5.74 -1.91 -1.73
N GLU A 28 -6.96 -2.17 -2.18
CA GLU A 28 -8.01 -2.82 -1.38
C GLU A 28 -7.61 -4.21 -0.90
N GLN A 29 -7.01 -5.01 -1.79
CA GLN A 29 -6.52 -6.34 -1.43
C GLN A 29 -5.46 -6.28 -0.32
N VAL A 30 -4.56 -5.30 -0.40
CA VAL A 30 -3.48 -5.11 0.57
C VAL A 30 -4.02 -4.63 1.90
N LEU A 31 -4.96 -3.68 1.89
CA LEU A 31 -5.63 -3.20 3.09
C LEU A 31 -6.44 -4.31 3.77
N SER A 32 -7.10 -5.17 3.00
CA SER A 32 -7.81 -6.34 3.53
C SER A 32 -6.85 -7.35 4.18
N SER A 33 -5.71 -7.62 3.53
CA SER A 33 -4.65 -8.45 4.10
C SER A 33 -4.09 -7.84 5.41
N LEU A 34 -3.83 -6.53 5.41
CA LEU A 34 -3.35 -5.79 6.56
C LEU A 34 -4.34 -5.86 7.73
N ALA A 35 -5.63 -5.64 7.46
CA ALA A 35 -6.69 -5.75 8.45
C ALA A 35 -6.72 -7.15 9.08
N ASN A 36 -6.65 -8.21 8.26
CA ASN A 36 -6.61 -9.59 8.74
C ASN A 36 -5.39 -9.88 9.63
N VAL A 37 -4.20 -9.37 9.28
CA VAL A 37 -2.98 -9.54 10.09
C VAL A 37 -3.07 -8.74 11.38
N SER A 38 -3.56 -7.49 11.31
CA SER A 38 -3.69 -6.60 12.48
C SER A 38 -4.68 -7.11 13.52
N GLN A 39 -5.80 -7.74 13.11
CA GLN A 39 -6.77 -8.33 14.04
C GLN A 39 -6.21 -9.53 14.81
N ARG A 40 -5.21 -10.24 14.26
CA ARG A 40 -4.60 -11.42 14.88
C ARG A 40 -3.44 -11.06 15.81
N LEU A 41 -2.85 -9.88 15.65
CA LEU A 41 -1.69 -9.45 16.41
C LEU A 41 -1.96 -9.36 17.93
N PRO A 42 -3.08 -8.77 18.40
CA PRO A 42 -3.39 -8.71 19.84
C PRO A 42 -3.50 -10.08 20.50
N LEU A 43 -4.08 -11.06 19.81
CA LEU A 43 -4.24 -12.43 20.32
C LEU A 43 -2.89 -13.13 20.58
N LEU A 44 -1.86 -12.76 19.82
CA LEU A 44 -0.51 -13.32 19.96
C LEU A 44 0.33 -12.58 21.00
N VAL A 45 0.01 -11.30 21.27
CA VAL A 45 0.70 -10.46 22.27
C VAL A 45 0.09 -10.66 23.68
N ASP A 46 -1.24 -10.81 23.79
CA ASP A 46 -1.92 -10.99 25.09
C ASP A 46 -1.83 -12.41 25.66
N SER A 47 -1.36 -13.38 24.88
CA SER A 47 -1.10 -14.73 25.42
C SER A 47 0.05 -14.72 26.44
N ASP A 48 0.89 -13.68 26.48
CA ASP A 48 1.86 -13.42 27.56
C ASP A 48 1.22 -12.73 28.79
N SER A 49 0.09 -12.01 28.63
CA SER A 49 -0.55 -11.23 29.70
C SER A 49 -1.54 -12.05 30.54
N VAL A 50 -2.17 -13.09 29.98
CA VAL A 50 -3.06 -14.01 30.72
C VAL A 50 -2.30 -14.92 31.71
N GLY A 51 -0.96 -14.96 31.64
CA GLY A 51 -0.09 -15.63 32.61
C GLY A 51 0.29 -14.81 33.84
N THR A 52 -0.22 -13.58 34.00
CA THR A 52 0.16 -12.68 35.11
C THR A 52 -0.83 -12.64 36.27
N ASN A 53 -1.63 -13.69 36.46
CA ASN A 53 -2.12 -14.00 37.80
C ASN A 53 -1.01 -14.69 38.58
N LYS A 54 -0.49 -13.97 39.57
CA LYS A 54 0.46 -14.41 40.60
C LYS A 54 0.07 -15.77 41.22
N VAL A 55 0.49 -16.87 40.61
CA VAL A 55 0.67 -18.15 41.29
C VAL A 55 1.90 -18.78 40.67
N GLY A 56 3.02 -18.69 41.38
CA GLY A 56 4.22 -19.49 41.17
C GLY A 56 4.74 -19.52 39.75
N ARG A 57 5.91 -18.92 39.53
CA ARG A 57 6.87 -19.41 38.53
C ARG A 57 7.28 -20.84 38.93
N SER A 58 6.35 -21.77 38.82
CA SER A 58 6.60 -23.19 38.86
C SER A 58 7.31 -23.47 37.56
N THR A 59 8.56 -23.85 37.71
CA THR A 59 9.39 -24.48 36.70
C THR A 59 8.78 -25.82 36.28
N THR A 60 7.54 -25.84 35.80
CA THR A 60 7.05 -26.96 34.99
C THR A 60 7.65 -26.78 33.62
N SER A 61 8.91 -27.23 33.52
CA SER A 61 9.58 -27.57 32.27
C SER A 61 8.54 -28.19 31.33
N SER A 62 8.10 -27.44 30.32
CA SER A 62 7.25 -27.97 29.27
C SER A 62 8.05 -29.11 28.62
N MET A 63 7.70 -30.34 28.96
CA MET A 63 8.55 -31.49 28.66
C MET A 63 8.36 -31.91 27.19
N GLY A 64 9.47 -32.10 26.47
CA GLY A 64 9.47 -32.62 25.10
C GLY A 64 8.93 -31.64 24.05
N VAL A 65 8.17 -32.14 23.07
CA VAL A 65 7.71 -31.40 21.88
C VAL A 65 6.94 -30.11 22.21
N LEU A 66 6.31 -30.02 23.38
CA LEU A 66 5.57 -28.84 23.83
C LEU A 66 6.46 -27.64 24.16
N SER A 67 7.76 -27.83 24.44
CA SER A 67 8.70 -26.69 24.54
C SER A 67 8.91 -26.01 23.17
N HIS A 68 8.86 -26.77 22.08
CA HIS A 68 8.95 -26.22 20.73
C HIS A 68 7.67 -25.47 20.32
N CYS A 69 6.52 -25.76 20.96
CA CYS A 69 5.30 -24.98 20.77
C CYS A 69 5.41 -23.56 21.34
N VAL A 70 6.19 -23.35 22.41
CA VAL A 70 6.44 -22.01 22.98
C VAL A 70 7.17 -21.12 21.95
N ALA A 71 8.16 -21.66 21.24
CA ALA A 71 8.86 -20.95 20.16
C ALA A 71 7.97 -20.70 18.92
N THR A 72 6.89 -21.46 18.74
CA THR A 72 5.98 -21.29 17.59
C THR A 72 5.23 -19.97 17.65
N GLN A 73 4.86 -19.50 18.85
CA GLN A 73 4.17 -18.23 19.03
C GLN A 73 5.07 -17.05 18.67
N GLU A 74 6.34 -17.06 19.12
CA GLU A 74 7.32 -16.03 18.79
C GLU A 74 7.61 -16.00 17.27
N LEU A 75 7.75 -17.17 16.63
CA LEU A 75 7.91 -17.29 15.18
C LEU A 75 6.68 -16.79 14.41
N LEU A 76 5.46 -17.09 14.87
CA LEU A 76 4.24 -16.57 14.27
C LEU A 76 4.20 -15.05 14.37
N LEU A 77 4.51 -14.49 15.54
CA LEU A 77 4.53 -13.05 15.77
C LEU A 77 5.55 -12.36 14.86
N GLN A 78 6.75 -12.93 14.70
CA GLN A 78 7.77 -12.46 13.75
C GLN A 78 7.22 -12.42 12.31
N LYS A 79 6.52 -13.47 11.87
CA LYS A 79 5.92 -13.53 10.53
C LYS A 79 4.81 -12.50 10.34
N HIS A 80 4.01 -12.21 11.38
CA HIS A 80 2.97 -11.18 11.31
C HIS A 80 3.58 -9.77 11.20
N PHE A 81 4.62 -9.45 11.97
CA PHE A 81 5.34 -8.17 11.81
C PHE A 81 5.99 -8.02 10.44
N LEU A 82 6.62 -9.08 9.91
CA LEU A 82 7.16 -9.09 8.56
C LEU A 82 6.07 -8.90 7.50
N ALA A 83 4.90 -9.50 7.69
CA ALA A 83 3.76 -9.32 6.79
C ALA A 83 3.26 -7.87 6.82
N LEU A 84 3.13 -7.27 8.01
CA LEU A 84 2.78 -5.85 8.17
C LEU A 84 3.80 -4.96 7.45
N GLU A 85 5.11 -5.22 7.60
CA GLU A 85 6.17 -4.44 6.96
C GLU A 85 6.02 -4.47 5.43
N LYS A 86 5.87 -5.68 4.88
CA LYS A 86 5.71 -5.88 3.42
C LYS A 86 4.43 -5.26 2.88
N SER A 87 3.32 -5.37 3.61
CA SER A 87 2.05 -4.75 3.22
C SER A 87 2.16 -3.23 3.21
N MET A 88 2.87 -2.63 4.17
CA MET A 88 3.09 -1.17 4.20
C MET A 88 4.03 -0.71 3.08
N THR A 89 5.10 -1.44 2.78
CA THR A 89 5.97 -1.10 1.64
C THR A 89 5.21 -1.16 0.32
N PHE A 90 4.40 -2.20 0.14
CA PHE A 90 3.62 -2.37 -1.08
C PHE A 90 2.54 -1.30 -1.23
N LEU A 91 1.89 -0.89 -0.14
CA LEU A 91 0.94 0.23 -0.13
C LEU A 91 1.63 1.56 -0.50
N GLY A 92 2.87 1.76 -0.04
CA GLY A 92 3.71 2.88 -0.44
C GLY A 92 4.06 2.88 -1.94
N ASP A 93 4.41 1.71 -2.48
CA ASP A 93 4.69 1.53 -3.91
C ASP A 93 3.46 1.79 -4.77
N ILE A 94 2.28 1.30 -4.38
CA ILE A 94 1.00 1.60 -5.04
C ILE A 94 0.73 3.10 -5.05
N LEU A 95 0.91 3.78 -3.92
CA LEU A 95 0.72 5.23 -3.85
C LEU A 95 1.68 5.97 -4.78
N LYS A 96 2.95 5.57 -4.83
CA LYS A 96 3.94 6.15 -5.73
C LYS A 96 3.54 5.96 -7.19
N GLU A 97 3.11 4.76 -7.56
CA GLU A 97 2.64 4.48 -8.92
C GLU A 97 1.40 5.31 -9.25
N TYR A 98 0.45 5.44 -8.33
CA TYR A 98 -0.76 6.26 -8.50
C TYR A 98 -0.41 7.73 -8.74
N VAL A 99 0.56 8.29 -8.00
CA VAL A 99 1.07 9.65 -8.23
C VAL A 99 1.62 9.79 -9.65
N ASP A 100 2.38 8.81 -10.12
CA ASP A 100 2.97 8.84 -11.45
C ASP A 100 1.90 8.70 -12.55
N VAL A 101 0.85 7.91 -12.33
CA VAL A 101 -0.33 7.82 -13.22
C VAL A 101 -1.02 9.18 -13.34
N VAL A 102 -1.34 9.83 -12.21
CA VAL A 102 -2.00 11.15 -12.21
C VAL A 102 -1.12 12.20 -12.90
N ARG A 103 0.21 12.14 -12.72
CA ARG A 103 1.14 13.02 -13.44
C ARG A 103 1.09 12.78 -14.97
N ARG A 104 1.02 11.53 -15.43
CA ARG A 104 0.86 11.22 -16.86
C ARG A 104 -0.48 11.70 -17.41
N MET A 105 -1.56 11.51 -16.66
CA MET A 105 -2.90 12.01 -17.04
C MET A 105 -2.90 13.52 -17.25
N LYS A 106 -2.22 14.29 -16.37
CA LYS A 106 -2.01 15.73 -16.55
C LYS A 106 -1.21 16.07 -17.81
N SER A 107 -0.13 15.32 -18.08
CA SER A 107 0.65 15.50 -19.32
C SER A 107 -0.24 15.31 -20.55
N PHE A 108 -1.05 14.25 -20.57
CA PHE A 108 -1.96 14.00 -21.68
C PHE A 108 -3.06 15.05 -21.82
N ALA A 109 -3.59 15.59 -20.72
CA ALA A 109 -4.53 16.71 -20.77
C ALA A 109 -3.87 17.99 -21.34
N GLY A 110 -2.64 18.30 -20.94
CA GLY A 110 -1.87 19.41 -21.51
C GLY A 110 -1.56 19.22 -22.99
N GLU A 111 -1.07 18.03 -23.38
CA GLU A 111 -0.83 17.70 -24.79
C GLU A 111 -2.11 17.75 -25.63
N TYR A 112 -3.26 17.38 -25.05
CA TYR A 112 -4.55 17.49 -25.73
C TYR A 112 -4.95 18.95 -25.94
N MET A 113 -4.76 19.80 -24.93
CA MET A 113 -4.99 21.25 -25.02
C MET A 113 -4.12 21.88 -26.11
N ASP A 114 -2.82 21.59 -26.12
CA ASP A 114 -1.91 22.11 -27.16
C ASP A 114 -2.36 21.67 -28.57
N LEU A 115 -2.85 20.44 -28.71
CA LEU A 115 -3.35 19.92 -29.99
C LEU A 115 -4.67 20.55 -30.45
N LEU A 116 -5.50 21.06 -29.53
CA LEU A 116 -6.73 21.79 -29.84
C LEU A 116 -6.44 23.12 -30.54
N ASP A 117 -5.36 23.81 -30.17
CA ASP A 117 -4.99 25.09 -30.80
C ASP A 117 -4.62 24.95 -32.29
N PHE A 118 -4.27 23.74 -32.73
CA PHE A 118 -3.94 23.42 -34.13
C PHE A 118 -5.13 22.86 -34.93
N LEU A 119 -6.33 22.78 -34.34
CA LEU A 119 -7.53 22.37 -35.06
C LEU A 119 -8.11 23.53 -35.87
N GLU A 120 -8.40 23.26 -37.14
CA GLU A 120 -9.04 24.22 -38.02
C GLU A 120 -10.49 24.49 -37.57
N PRO A 121 -11.05 25.69 -37.83
CA PRO A 121 -12.39 26.07 -37.38
C PRO A 121 -13.52 25.17 -37.89
N GLU A 122 -13.32 24.43 -39.00
CA GLU A 122 -14.29 23.43 -39.48
C GLU A 122 -14.27 22.13 -38.65
N ASP A 123 -13.14 21.78 -38.06
CA ASP A 123 -12.95 20.63 -37.16
C ASP A 123 -13.14 21.01 -35.68
N ASN A 124 -13.25 22.31 -35.34
CA ASN A 124 -13.57 22.85 -34.00
C ASN A 124 -15.03 22.58 -33.59
N CYS A 125 -15.40 21.31 -33.63
CA CYS A 125 -16.65 20.83 -33.06
C CYS A 125 -16.64 21.01 -31.53
N VAL A 126 -17.84 21.09 -30.97
CA VAL A 126 -18.08 21.13 -29.51
C VAL A 126 -17.48 19.90 -28.78
N VAL A 127 -17.30 18.79 -29.50
CA VAL A 127 -16.89 17.50 -28.95
C VAL A 127 -15.43 17.50 -28.43
N PRO A 128 -14.40 17.95 -29.17
CA PRO A 128 -13.04 18.07 -28.62
C PRO A 128 -12.92 18.94 -27.36
N ASN A 129 -13.63 20.08 -27.31
CA ASN A 129 -13.62 20.94 -26.12
C ASN A 129 -14.28 20.26 -24.91
N GLN A 130 -15.42 19.58 -25.11
CA GLN A 130 -16.06 18.78 -24.06
C GLN A 130 -15.15 17.63 -23.56
N GLN A 131 -14.35 17.04 -24.45
CA GLN A 131 -13.39 16.01 -24.08
C GLN A 131 -12.28 16.56 -23.19
N LEU A 132 -11.75 17.75 -23.49
CA LEU A 132 -10.76 18.40 -22.63
C LEU A 132 -11.35 18.75 -21.26
N GLU A 133 -12.55 19.34 -21.21
CA GLU A 133 -13.24 19.66 -19.95
C GLU A 133 -13.45 18.42 -19.09
N TRP A 134 -13.83 17.30 -19.72
CA TRP A 134 -13.96 16.02 -19.04
C TRP A 134 -12.60 15.51 -18.52
N MET A 135 -11.54 15.57 -19.33
CA MET A 135 -10.19 15.16 -18.91
C MET A 135 -9.71 15.97 -17.69
N ASP A 136 -9.90 17.28 -17.71
CA ASP A 136 -9.56 18.17 -16.59
C ASP A 136 -10.36 17.86 -15.32
N SER A 137 -11.66 17.59 -15.46
CA SER A 137 -12.51 17.19 -14.33
C SER A 137 -12.04 15.87 -13.72
N VAL A 138 -11.73 14.89 -14.56
CA VAL A 138 -11.23 13.58 -14.14
C VAL A 138 -9.88 13.71 -13.44
N VAL A 139 -8.96 14.51 -13.96
CA VAL A 139 -7.67 14.76 -13.31
C VAL A 139 -7.87 15.35 -11.91
N ARG A 140 -8.69 16.39 -11.77
CA ARG A 140 -8.95 17.01 -10.46
C ARG A 140 -9.56 16.04 -9.47
N MET A 141 -10.49 15.19 -9.92
CA MET A 141 -11.07 14.13 -9.10
C MET A 141 -9.98 13.17 -8.59
N PHE A 142 -9.08 12.72 -9.47
CA PHE A 142 -7.98 11.84 -9.11
C PHE A 142 -6.94 12.49 -8.20
N GLU A 143 -6.71 13.80 -8.32
CA GLU A 143 -5.84 14.55 -7.40
C GLU A 143 -6.43 14.61 -5.98
N HIS A 144 -7.72 14.91 -5.87
CA HIS A 144 -8.41 14.91 -4.58
C HIS A 144 -8.38 13.52 -3.94
N GLU A 145 -8.64 12.48 -4.74
CA GLU A 145 -8.60 11.10 -4.25
C GLU A 145 -7.18 10.68 -3.84
N LEU A 146 -6.14 11.14 -4.56
CA LEU A 146 -4.75 10.91 -4.15
C LEU A 146 -4.43 11.54 -2.79
N LEU A 147 -4.90 12.76 -2.52
CA LEU A 147 -4.70 13.41 -1.21
C LEU A 147 -5.39 12.63 -0.10
N ARG A 148 -6.64 12.20 -0.35
CA ARG A 148 -7.40 11.35 0.58
C ARG A 148 -6.68 10.03 0.86
N LYS A 149 -6.17 9.36 -0.17
CA LYS A 149 -5.42 8.10 -0.03
C LYS A 149 -4.10 8.29 0.71
N ARG A 150 -3.39 9.40 0.48
CA ARG A 150 -2.18 9.73 1.27
C ARG A 150 -2.49 9.91 2.75
N SER A 151 -3.57 10.61 3.09
CA SER A 151 -4.01 10.73 4.49
C SER A 151 -4.32 9.35 5.05
N LEU A 152 -5.11 8.54 4.33
CA LEU A 152 -5.48 7.19 4.78
C LEU A 152 -4.26 6.33 5.11
N VAL A 153 -3.22 6.33 4.26
CA VAL A 153 -1.99 5.56 4.48
C VAL A 153 -1.13 6.14 5.60
N ALA A 154 -1.18 7.46 5.83
CA ALA A 154 -0.52 8.11 6.97
C ALA A 154 -1.23 7.79 8.30
N ASP A 155 -2.55 7.65 8.27
CA ASP A 155 -3.39 7.38 9.44
C ASP A 155 -3.33 5.90 9.87
N VAL A 156 -2.74 5.01 9.07
CA VAL A 156 -2.49 3.62 9.47
C VAL A 156 -1.48 3.60 10.62
N GLU A 157 -1.87 3.04 11.78
CA GLU A 157 -1.03 2.97 13.00
C GLU A 157 0.37 2.37 12.78
N TYR A 158 0.53 1.57 11.73
CA TYR A 158 1.76 0.90 11.31
C TYR A 158 2.58 1.69 10.26
N HIS A 159 2.28 2.97 10.04
CA HIS A 159 2.96 3.84 9.08
C HIS A 159 4.46 3.99 9.35
N ASP A 160 4.88 3.93 10.62
CA ASP A 160 6.29 4.03 10.99
C ASP A 160 7.04 2.71 10.70
N ALA A 161 7.56 2.62 9.48
CA ALA A 161 8.39 1.51 9.04
C ALA A 161 9.64 1.30 9.91
N LEU A 162 10.17 2.34 10.56
CA LEU A 162 11.33 2.21 11.46
C LEU A 162 10.91 1.53 12.76
N ARG A 163 9.79 1.95 13.35
CA ARG A 163 9.22 1.29 14.53
C ARG A 163 8.86 -0.16 14.24
N LEU A 164 8.28 -0.44 13.07
CA LEU A 164 7.94 -1.81 12.67
C LEU A 164 9.18 -2.69 12.51
N LYS A 165 10.24 -2.16 11.88
CA LYS A 165 11.54 -2.82 11.76
C LYS A 165 12.21 -3.06 13.11
N GLN A 166 12.14 -2.10 14.02
CA GLN A 166 12.66 -2.24 15.38
C GLN A 166 11.90 -3.32 16.16
N MET A 167 10.57 -3.39 16.02
CA MET A 167 9.79 -4.46 16.62
C MET A 167 10.15 -5.82 16.00
N HIS A 168 10.21 -5.92 14.67
CA HIS A 168 10.67 -7.15 14.00
C HIS A 168 12.07 -7.57 14.45
N ALA A 169 13.02 -6.64 14.57
CA ALA A 169 14.38 -6.91 15.06
C ALA A 169 14.39 -7.32 16.54
N HIS A 170 13.60 -6.66 17.40
CA HIS A 170 13.49 -7.00 18.81
C HIS A 170 13.02 -8.45 19.01
N TRP A 171 12.01 -8.87 18.24
CA TRP A 171 11.48 -10.23 18.29
C TRP A 171 12.39 -11.25 17.58
N SER A 172 13.14 -10.81 16.56
CA SER A 172 14.18 -11.64 15.93
C SER A 172 15.36 -11.93 16.86
N ILE A 173 15.71 -11.02 17.78
CA ILE A 173 16.88 -11.18 18.67
C ILE A 173 16.53 -11.98 19.94
N LYS A 174 15.27 -11.95 20.39
CA LYS A 174 14.84 -12.64 21.63
C LYS A 174 14.58 -14.14 21.47
N THR A 175 14.47 -14.65 20.25
CA THR A 175 14.16 -16.06 20.01
C THR A 175 15.43 -16.91 20.12
N VAL A 176 15.41 -17.92 20.99
CA VAL A 176 16.48 -18.95 21.12
C VAL A 176 16.69 -19.75 19.82
N HIS A 177 15.82 -19.56 18.82
CA HIS A 177 15.83 -20.23 17.51
C HIS A 177 16.03 -19.24 16.34
N SER A 178 16.53 -18.04 16.63
CA SER A 178 16.99 -17.10 15.60
C SER A 178 18.18 -17.70 14.85
N ASN A 179 17.95 -18.19 13.64
CA ASN A 179 18.99 -18.69 12.75
C ASN A 179 19.72 -17.57 11.98
N VAL A 180 19.54 -16.30 12.36
CA VAL A 180 20.26 -15.17 11.75
C VAL A 180 21.23 -14.62 12.78
N ASP A 181 22.47 -15.06 12.67
CA ASP A 181 23.59 -14.48 13.38
C ASP A 181 23.94 -13.14 12.72
N TYR A 182 23.64 -12.03 13.40
CA TYR A 182 23.99 -10.68 12.92
C TYR A 182 25.44 -10.29 13.25
N SER A 183 26.25 -11.19 13.82
CA SER A 183 27.69 -10.98 13.99
C SER A 183 28.52 -11.45 12.78
N TYR A 184 28.19 -10.96 11.58
CA TYR A 184 29.19 -10.89 10.52
C TYR A 184 29.85 -9.51 10.59
N ALA A 185 30.97 -9.47 11.29
CA ALA A 185 32.02 -8.47 11.08
C ALA A 185 32.79 -8.79 9.79
#